data_AF-A0A932YMF1-F1
#
_entry.id   AF-A0A932YMF1-F1
#
_cell.length_a   1.000
_cell.length_b   1.000
_cell.length_c   1.000
_cell.angle_alpha   90.00
_cell.angle_beta   90.00
_cell.angle_gamma   90.00
#
_symmetry.space_group_name_H-M   'P 1'
#
loop_
_entity.id
_entity.type
_entity.pdbx_description
1 polymer ?
#
loop_
_entity_poly.entity_id
_entity_poly.type
_entity_poly.pdbx_seq_one_letter_code
_entity_poly.pdbx_strand_id
1 'polypeptide(L)'
;MEHDASPRDHKKLGRELDLFTFSDTVGKGLPLFTEKGAAIYRELRRFIEDEEIKRGYLHVKTPDIAKLDLYKKSGHYPLYLDSMYAPIRIDDEEFMLRPMTCPHHFELFLSRPHSYRELPMRIAELAQLYRYEQSGELMGLQRVRTFCLADAHIICASEEQAVEEISGALDLIEYVAGVFGLTKGNEYRFRLSLGDRANSEKYYKNDAAWEKSESLLRDLMKRRGGEFEEAKDEAAFYGPKIDIQMKNVNGKEDTAFTVQYDFCMPDRFDLRYVAEDGTKKRAFVVHRSSIGAIER
;
A
#
# COMPACT_ATOMS: atom_id res chain seq x y z
N MET A 1 23.60 21.87 -17.84
CA MET A 1 23.26 21.11 -19.05
C MET A 1 21.97 20.38 -18.73
N GLU A 2 20.84 20.85 -19.26
CA GLU A 2 19.57 20.11 -19.18
C GLU A 2 19.80 18.79 -19.91
N HIS A 3 19.83 17.68 -19.17
CA HIS A 3 19.69 16.38 -19.79
C HIS A 3 18.34 16.40 -20.52
N ASP A 4 18.38 16.39 -21.86
CA ASP A 4 17.17 16.37 -22.67
C ASP A 4 16.34 15.16 -22.23
N ALA A 5 15.23 15.45 -21.56
CA ALA A 5 14.40 14.42 -20.95
C ALA A 5 13.87 13.51 -22.06
N SER A 6 13.88 12.19 -21.81
CA SER A 6 13.35 11.20 -22.75
C SER A 6 12.02 11.70 -23.36
N PRO A 7 11.78 11.54 -24.68
CA PRO A 7 10.51 11.96 -25.27
C PRO A 7 9.29 11.25 -24.65
N ARG A 8 9.53 10.21 -23.85
CA ARG A 8 8.51 9.46 -23.10
C ARG A 8 8.36 9.89 -21.65
N ASP A 9 9.12 10.89 -21.17
CA ASP A 9 9.00 11.41 -19.81
C ASP A 9 7.58 11.97 -19.57
N HIS A 10 6.92 11.48 -18.52
CA HIS A 10 5.54 11.84 -18.19
C HIS A 10 5.37 13.32 -17.88
N LYS A 11 6.40 14.03 -17.42
CA LYS A 11 6.35 15.49 -17.21
C LYS A 11 6.25 16.24 -18.54
N LYS A 12 6.94 15.75 -19.56
CA LYS A 12 6.90 16.30 -20.92
C LYS A 12 5.55 15.99 -21.56
N LEU A 13 5.18 14.71 -21.61
CA LEU A 13 3.91 14.26 -22.17
C LEU A 13 2.71 14.87 -21.44
N GLY A 14 2.76 14.96 -20.10
CA GLY A 14 1.70 15.54 -19.29
C GLY A 14 1.42 17.00 -19.63
N ARG A 15 2.45 17.76 -20.02
CA ARG A 15 2.31 19.14 -20.51
C ARG A 15 1.84 19.20 -21.95
N GLU A 16 2.45 18.41 -22.84
CA GLU A 16 2.14 18.41 -24.28
C GLU A 16 0.72 17.92 -24.58
N LEU A 17 0.24 16.95 -23.81
CA LEU A 17 -1.10 16.38 -23.93
C LEU A 17 -2.12 17.04 -22.99
N ASP A 18 -1.69 18.02 -22.19
CA ASP A 18 -2.55 18.77 -21.29
C ASP A 18 -3.30 17.84 -20.32
N LEU A 19 -2.55 17.04 -19.55
CA LEU A 19 -3.08 16.04 -18.62
C LEU A 19 -3.04 16.51 -17.16
N PHE A 20 -1.97 17.19 -16.77
CA PHE A 20 -1.82 17.72 -15.43
C PHE A 20 -0.88 18.93 -15.42
N THR A 21 -1.02 19.74 -14.39
CA THR A 21 -0.14 20.86 -14.12
C THR A 21 0.15 20.97 -12.62
N PHE A 22 1.11 21.81 -12.26
CA PHE A 22 1.39 22.18 -10.88
C PHE A 22 1.27 23.70 -10.75
N SER A 23 0.78 24.14 -9.59
CA SER A 23 0.67 25.56 -9.25
C SER A 23 1.49 25.83 -8.01
N ASP A 24 2.40 26.81 -8.07
CA ASP A 24 3.19 27.24 -6.91
C ASP A 24 2.30 27.74 -5.77
N THR A 25 1.15 28.35 -6.09
CA THR A 25 0.15 28.79 -5.11
C THR A 25 -0.57 27.63 -4.44
N VAL A 26 -0.80 26.53 -5.16
CA VAL A 26 -1.40 25.32 -4.58
C VAL A 26 -0.39 24.56 -3.73
N GLY A 27 0.86 24.46 -4.21
CA GLY A 27 1.97 23.85 -3.48
C GLY A 27 2.65 22.72 -4.23
N LYS A 28 3.93 22.50 -3.91
CA LYS A 28 4.77 21.47 -4.55
C LYS A 28 4.29 20.06 -4.21
N GLY A 29 4.24 19.20 -5.23
CA GLY A 29 3.86 17.79 -5.08
C GLY A 29 2.35 17.58 -4.94
N LEU A 30 1.55 18.60 -5.26
CA LEU A 30 0.08 18.55 -5.27
C LEU A 30 -0.39 18.76 -6.72
N PRO A 31 -0.54 17.68 -7.50
CA PRO A 31 -0.89 17.80 -8.91
C PRO A 31 -2.32 18.30 -9.12
N LEU A 32 -2.50 19.13 -10.15
CA LEU A 32 -3.80 19.55 -10.66
C LEU A 32 -4.06 18.79 -11.96
N PHE A 33 -5.02 17.87 -11.95
CA PHE A 33 -5.44 17.19 -13.17
C PHE A 33 -6.37 18.09 -13.99
N THR A 34 -6.09 18.18 -15.30
CA THR A 34 -6.98 18.82 -16.28
C THR A 34 -8.17 17.89 -16.56
N GLU A 35 -9.12 18.31 -17.39
CA GLU A 35 -10.24 17.45 -17.78
C GLU A 35 -9.78 16.15 -18.46
N LYS A 36 -8.67 16.18 -19.21
CA LYS A 36 -8.12 15.01 -19.90
C LYS A 36 -7.40 14.07 -18.94
N GLY A 37 -6.55 14.58 -18.06
CA GLY A 37 -5.90 13.75 -17.05
C GLY A 37 -6.92 13.18 -16.05
N ALA A 38 -7.91 13.97 -15.65
CA ALA A 38 -8.99 13.52 -14.79
C ALA A 38 -9.86 12.43 -15.46
N ALA A 39 -9.97 12.42 -16.79
CA ALA A 39 -10.61 11.32 -17.51
C ALA A 39 -9.83 10.01 -17.33
N ILE A 40 -8.50 10.02 -17.54
CA ILE A 40 -7.65 8.83 -17.32
C ILE A 40 -7.76 8.38 -15.86
N TYR A 41 -7.63 9.31 -14.92
CA TYR A 41 -7.75 9.07 -13.49
C TYR A 41 -9.08 8.38 -13.13
N ARG A 42 -10.19 8.86 -13.69
CA ARG A 42 -11.52 8.29 -13.47
C ARG A 42 -11.66 6.89 -14.03
N GLU A 43 -11.15 6.63 -15.23
CA GLU A 43 -11.25 5.30 -15.85
C GLU A 43 -10.40 4.27 -15.09
N LEU A 44 -9.19 4.64 -14.65
CA LEU A 44 -8.36 3.77 -13.80
C LEU A 44 -9.06 3.41 -12.48
N ARG A 45 -9.66 4.41 -11.81
CA ARG A 45 -10.40 4.20 -10.57
C ARG A 45 -11.61 3.27 -10.74
N ARG A 46 -12.45 3.53 -11.76
CA ARG A 46 -13.61 2.69 -12.06
C ARG A 46 -13.20 1.26 -12.39
N PHE A 47 -12.20 1.12 -13.27
CA PHE A 47 -11.68 -0.18 -13.64
C PHE A 47 -11.27 -1.00 -12.42
N ILE A 48 -10.43 -0.44 -11.55
CA ILE A 48 -9.94 -1.23 -10.43
C ILE A 48 -11.01 -1.50 -9.37
N GLU A 49 -11.89 -0.53 -9.09
CA GLU A 49 -13.01 -0.72 -8.16
C GLU A 49 -13.95 -1.85 -8.65
N ASP A 50 -14.30 -1.84 -9.95
CA ASP A 50 -15.12 -2.90 -10.54
C ASP A 50 -14.42 -4.28 -10.49
N GLU A 51 -13.12 -4.34 -10.76
CA GLU A 51 -12.36 -5.59 -10.72
C GLU A 51 -12.19 -6.14 -9.29
N GLU A 52 -12.03 -5.26 -8.30
CA GLU A 52 -11.94 -5.62 -6.89
C GLU A 52 -13.30 -6.11 -6.37
N ILE A 53 -14.40 -5.42 -6.69
CA ILE A 53 -15.76 -5.86 -6.32
C ILE A 53 -16.08 -7.24 -6.91
N LYS A 54 -15.73 -7.49 -8.19
CA LYS A 54 -15.90 -8.82 -8.81
C LYS A 54 -15.14 -9.93 -8.09
N ARG A 55 -14.03 -9.59 -7.42
CA ARG A 55 -13.19 -10.52 -6.64
C ARG A 55 -13.60 -10.59 -5.16
N GLY A 56 -14.73 -9.99 -4.79
CA GLY A 56 -15.28 -10.02 -3.44
C GLY A 56 -14.58 -9.09 -2.47
N TYR A 57 -13.90 -8.04 -2.95
CA TYR A 57 -13.47 -6.94 -2.08
C TYR A 57 -14.67 -6.09 -1.67
N LEU A 58 -14.67 -5.70 -0.41
CA LEU A 58 -15.68 -4.85 0.22
C LEU A 58 -15.16 -3.41 0.18
N HIS A 59 -15.62 -2.64 -0.79
CA HIS A 59 -15.25 -1.23 -0.89
C HIS A 59 -15.90 -0.41 0.23
N VAL A 60 -15.08 0.33 0.95
CA VAL A 60 -15.48 1.20 2.07
C VAL A 60 -14.97 2.62 1.85
N LYS A 61 -15.45 3.56 2.66
CA LYS A 61 -14.93 4.92 2.70
C LYS A 61 -14.64 5.30 4.15
N THR A 62 -13.40 5.68 4.43
CA THR A 62 -12.99 6.15 5.76
C THR A 62 -12.49 7.59 5.69
N PRO A 63 -12.48 8.33 6.83
CA PRO A 63 -11.99 9.69 6.87
C PRO A 63 -10.51 9.81 6.44
N ASP A 64 -10.16 10.96 5.85
CA ASP A 64 -8.78 11.29 5.46
C ASP A 64 -7.95 11.88 6.61
N ILE A 65 -8.60 12.14 7.76
CA ILE A 65 -8.04 12.72 8.97
C ILE A 65 -8.45 11.89 10.19
N ALA A 66 -7.55 11.70 11.14
CA ALA A 66 -7.84 11.03 12.41
C ALA A 66 -7.08 11.68 13.56
N LYS A 67 -7.49 11.36 14.80
CA LYS A 67 -6.71 11.74 16.00
C LYS A 67 -5.31 11.14 15.91
N LEU A 68 -4.31 11.88 16.35
CA LEU A 68 -2.92 11.43 16.37
C LEU A 68 -2.75 10.10 17.13
N ASP A 69 -3.59 9.88 18.15
CA ASP A 69 -3.61 8.66 18.96
C ASP A 69 -3.89 7.38 18.16
N LEU A 70 -4.61 7.46 17.03
CA LEU A 70 -4.79 6.32 16.13
C LEU A 70 -3.45 5.86 15.54
N TYR A 71 -2.59 6.81 15.19
CA TYR A 71 -1.26 6.53 14.65
C TYR A 71 -0.25 6.13 15.73
N LYS A 72 -0.43 6.61 16.98
CA LYS A 72 0.32 6.11 18.14
C LYS A 72 -0.05 4.65 18.46
N LYS A 73 -1.35 4.33 18.47
CA LYS A 73 -1.86 2.96 18.68
C LYS A 73 -1.26 1.99 17.65
N SER A 74 -1.33 2.36 16.37
CA SER A 74 -0.73 1.55 15.29
C SER A 74 0.80 1.52 15.31
N GLY A 75 1.48 2.44 15.99
CA GLY A 75 2.94 2.52 16.03
C GLY A 75 3.57 3.26 14.85
N HIS A 76 2.78 3.69 13.87
CA HIS A 76 3.26 4.56 12.79
C HIS A 76 3.77 5.89 13.31
N TYR A 77 3.23 6.37 14.45
CA TYR A 77 3.83 7.46 15.19
C TYR A 77 4.64 6.89 16.38
N PRO A 78 5.95 7.16 16.51
CA PRO A 78 6.77 8.09 15.70
C PRO A 78 7.55 7.44 14.54
N LEU A 79 7.43 6.13 14.26
CA LEU A 79 8.28 5.44 13.26
C LEU A 79 8.24 6.06 11.85
N TYR A 80 7.14 6.70 11.47
CA TYR A 80 6.93 7.38 10.19
C TYR A 80 6.93 8.91 10.32
N LEU A 81 7.32 9.46 11.48
CA LEU A 81 7.23 10.89 11.78
C LEU A 81 7.80 11.77 10.65
N ASP A 82 8.99 11.43 10.15
CA ASP A 82 9.69 12.20 9.11
C ASP A 82 9.00 12.16 7.74
N SER A 83 8.06 11.24 7.53
CA SER A 83 7.28 11.07 6.31
C SER A 83 5.80 11.48 6.47
N MET A 84 5.42 11.94 7.66
CA MET A 84 4.06 12.40 7.97
C MET A 84 3.99 13.92 7.92
N TYR A 85 2.80 14.46 7.61
CA TYR A 85 2.56 15.89 7.78
C TYR A 85 2.65 16.28 9.26
N ALA A 86 2.81 17.57 9.53
CA ALA A 86 2.70 18.08 10.89
C ALA A 86 1.28 17.85 11.44
N PRO A 87 1.13 17.48 12.72
CA PRO A 87 -0.19 17.40 13.35
C PRO A 87 -0.95 18.72 13.26
N ILE A 88 -2.25 18.64 12.98
CA ILE A 88 -3.20 19.76 13.01
C ILE A 88 -3.73 19.86 14.44
N ARG A 89 -3.47 20.98 15.12
CA ARG A 89 -3.95 21.22 16.49
C ARG A 89 -5.25 22.02 16.48
N ILE A 90 -6.30 21.45 17.06
CA ILE A 90 -7.61 22.08 17.23
C ILE A 90 -8.00 21.89 18.69
N ASP A 91 -8.15 23.00 19.41
CA ASP A 91 -8.41 23.01 20.86
C ASP A 91 -7.37 22.14 21.61
N ASP A 92 -7.82 21.15 22.39
CA ASP A 92 -6.97 20.23 23.15
C ASP A 92 -6.65 18.92 22.38
N GLU A 93 -7.02 18.83 21.09
CA GLU A 93 -6.85 17.63 20.28
C GLU A 93 -5.82 17.81 19.15
N GLU A 94 -5.04 16.77 18.90
CA GLU A 94 -4.12 16.69 17.77
C GLU A 94 -4.68 15.73 16.72
N PHE A 95 -4.83 16.22 15.50
CA PHE A 95 -5.26 15.46 14.32
C PHE A 95 -4.14 15.32 13.32
N MET A 96 -4.28 14.37 12.41
CA MET A 96 -3.28 14.09 11.40
C MET A 96 -3.95 13.63 10.12
N LEU A 97 -3.48 14.16 8.99
CA LEU A 97 -3.84 13.65 7.67
C LEU A 97 -3.24 12.25 7.50
N ARG A 98 -4.04 11.29 7.04
CA ARG A 98 -3.61 9.90 7.01
C ARG A 98 -2.44 9.66 6.05
N PRO A 99 -1.31 9.10 6.51
CA PRO A 99 -0.23 8.64 5.61
C PRO A 99 -0.51 7.24 5.02
N MET A 100 -1.53 6.56 5.54
CA MET A 100 -1.96 5.20 5.19
C MET A 100 -3.35 4.89 5.75
N THR A 101 -4.00 3.87 5.18
CA THR A 101 -5.39 3.55 5.48
C THR A 101 -5.56 2.50 6.59
N CYS A 102 -4.56 1.63 6.82
CA CYS A 102 -4.65 0.46 7.70
C CYS A 102 -5.37 0.71 9.04
N PRO A 103 -4.98 1.71 9.86
CA PRO A 103 -5.62 1.95 11.14
C PRO A 103 -7.13 2.20 11.05
N HIS A 104 -7.59 2.84 9.98
CA HIS A 104 -9.02 3.15 9.79
C HIS A 104 -9.81 1.89 9.43
N HIS A 105 -9.25 1.04 8.57
CA HIS A 105 -9.87 -0.24 8.22
C HIS A 105 -9.93 -1.19 9.42
N PHE A 106 -8.93 -1.13 10.31
CA PHE A 106 -8.94 -1.89 11.56
C PHE A 106 -10.00 -1.39 12.54
N GLU A 107 -10.15 -0.08 12.75
CA GLU A 107 -11.26 0.46 13.55
C GLU A 107 -12.63 0.12 12.95
N LEU A 108 -12.74 0.06 11.62
CA LEU A 108 -13.96 -0.40 10.95
C LEU A 108 -14.26 -1.87 11.24
N PHE A 109 -13.26 -2.76 11.17
CA PHE A 109 -13.41 -4.17 11.57
C PHE A 109 -13.79 -4.30 13.04
N LEU A 110 -13.24 -3.47 13.93
CA LEU A 110 -13.56 -3.51 15.36
C LEU A 110 -14.95 -2.96 15.71
N SER A 111 -15.67 -2.37 14.75
CA SER A 111 -17.01 -1.80 14.98
C SER A 111 -18.04 -2.84 15.41
N ARG A 112 -17.81 -4.13 15.12
CA ARG A 112 -18.65 -5.24 15.58
C ARG A 112 -17.87 -6.56 15.69
N PRO A 113 -18.39 -7.57 16.38
CA PRO A 113 -17.84 -8.92 16.32
C PRO A 113 -17.95 -9.53 14.92
N HIS A 114 -16.97 -10.36 14.56
CA HIS A 114 -16.91 -11.11 13.30
C HIS A 114 -16.75 -12.61 13.55
N SER A 115 -17.40 -13.44 12.74
CA SER A 115 -17.24 -14.91 12.75
C SER A 115 -16.15 -15.35 11.76
N TYR A 116 -15.49 -16.48 12.02
CA TYR A 116 -14.56 -17.12 11.09
C TYR A 116 -15.16 -17.33 9.69
N ARG A 117 -16.48 -17.48 9.58
CA ARG A 117 -17.21 -17.66 8.31
C ARG A 117 -17.24 -16.40 7.44
N GLU A 118 -16.99 -15.24 8.02
CA GLU A 118 -16.88 -13.98 7.29
C GLU A 118 -15.46 -13.74 6.74
N LEU A 119 -14.49 -14.59 7.11
CA LEU A 119 -13.09 -14.45 6.72
C LEU A 119 -12.76 -15.40 5.55
N PRO A 120 -12.01 -14.94 4.52
CA PRO A 120 -11.22 -13.71 4.52
C PRO A 120 -12.07 -12.48 4.20
N MET A 121 -11.95 -11.44 5.02
CA MET A 121 -12.64 -10.17 4.81
C MET A 121 -11.70 -9.20 4.09
N ARG A 122 -11.98 -8.93 2.82
CA ARG A 122 -11.15 -8.11 1.94
C ARG A 122 -11.62 -6.65 1.94
N ILE A 123 -11.20 -5.85 2.91
CA ILE A 123 -11.60 -4.42 2.99
C ILE A 123 -10.77 -3.62 1.99
N ALA A 124 -11.41 -2.93 1.04
CA ALA A 124 -10.73 -2.12 0.01
C ALA A 124 -11.18 -0.66 0.05
N GLU A 125 -10.29 0.25 -0.31
CA GLU A 125 -10.60 1.67 -0.49
C GLU A 125 -9.67 2.29 -1.54
N LEU A 126 -10.23 3.06 -2.47
CA LEU A 126 -9.47 4.04 -3.25
C LEU A 126 -9.14 5.22 -2.31
N ALA A 127 -8.08 5.06 -1.54
CA ALA A 127 -7.80 5.86 -0.36
C ALA A 127 -6.90 7.05 -0.68
N GLN A 128 -7.36 8.27 -0.35
CA GLN A 128 -6.53 9.47 -0.45
C GLN A 128 -5.56 9.52 0.74
N LEU A 129 -4.27 9.52 0.44
CA LEU A 129 -3.18 9.50 1.40
C LEU A 129 -2.30 10.75 1.28
N TYR A 130 -1.62 11.07 2.37
CA TYR A 130 -0.81 12.28 2.52
C TYR A 130 0.54 11.93 3.14
N ARG A 131 1.61 12.10 2.38
CA ARG A 131 2.99 11.87 2.86
C ARG A 131 3.84 13.11 2.65
N TYR A 132 4.61 13.44 3.67
CA TYR A 132 5.60 14.50 3.58
C TYR A 132 6.84 13.96 2.86
N GLU A 133 6.91 14.24 1.56
CA GLU A 133 8.12 14.04 0.76
C GLU A 133 8.93 15.35 0.74
N GLN A 134 10.25 15.25 0.87
CA GLN A 134 11.11 16.42 0.82
C GLN A 134 11.00 17.09 -0.56
N SER A 135 11.05 18.42 -0.59
CA SER A 135 10.79 19.16 -1.84
C SER A 135 11.74 18.80 -2.99
N GLY A 136 12.97 18.35 -2.68
CA GLY A 136 13.96 17.89 -3.67
C GLY A 136 13.70 16.48 -4.20
N GLU A 137 12.81 15.71 -3.59
CA GLU A 137 12.48 14.34 -3.96
C GLU A 137 11.25 14.24 -4.88
N LEU A 138 10.46 15.31 -4.95
CA LEU A 138 9.24 15.36 -5.76
C LEU A 138 9.56 15.24 -7.25
N MET A 139 8.79 14.41 -7.96
CA MET A 139 9.08 14.07 -9.35
C MET A 139 7.81 13.90 -10.19
N GLY A 140 7.28 15.01 -10.72
CA GLY A 140 6.02 15.00 -11.48
C GLY A 140 4.93 14.26 -10.71
N LEU A 141 4.28 13.27 -11.32
CA LEU A 141 3.33 12.39 -10.64
C LEU A 141 3.95 11.13 -9.96
N GLN A 142 5.22 10.81 -10.22
CA GLN A 142 5.86 9.59 -9.68
C GLN A 142 6.15 9.67 -8.17
N ARG A 143 6.48 10.88 -7.68
CA ARG A 143 6.64 11.18 -6.25
C ARG A 143 5.91 12.48 -5.93
N VAL A 144 4.78 12.36 -5.26
CA VAL A 144 3.84 13.42 -4.89
C VAL A 144 3.58 13.37 -3.38
N ARG A 145 3.04 14.45 -2.82
CA ARG A 145 2.70 14.51 -1.38
C ARG A 145 1.28 14.08 -1.05
N THR A 146 0.43 13.97 -2.05
CA THR A 146 -0.91 13.41 -1.93
C THR A 146 -1.17 12.50 -3.10
N PHE A 147 -1.77 11.35 -2.82
CA PHE A 147 -2.04 10.33 -3.82
C PHE A 147 -3.22 9.45 -3.43
N CYS A 148 -3.91 8.91 -4.40
CA CYS A 148 -4.97 7.92 -4.19
C CYS A 148 -4.41 6.52 -4.39
N LEU A 149 -4.33 5.74 -3.33
CA LEU A 149 -3.85 4.36 -3.38
C LEU A 149 -5.05 3.42 -3.56
N ALA A 150 -4.96 2.48 -4.51
CA ALA A 150 -5.87 1.35 -4.57
C ALA A 150 -5.49 0.35 -3.47
N ASP A 151 -5.91 0.66 -2.24
CA ASP A 151 -5.42 0.07 -1.00
C ASP A 151 -6.42 -0.97 -0.46
N ALA A 152 -5.91 -2.07 0.10
CA ALA A 152 -6.77 -3.05 0.76
C ALA A 152 -6.06 -3.76 1.92
N HIS A 153 -6.88 -4.09 2.91
CA HIS A 153 -6.51 -4.78 4.13
C HIS A 153 -7.38 -6.03 4.26
N ILE A 154 -6.76 -7.19 4.06
CA ILE A 154 -7.45 -8.48 4.05
C ILE A 154 -7.24 -9.15 5.41
N ILE A 155 -8.34 -9.32 6.15
CA ILE A 155 -8.34 -9.92 7.47
C ILE A 155 -8.67 -11.41 7.33
N CYS A 156 -7.76 -12.27 7.80
CA CYS A 156 -7.80 -13.71 7.59
C CYS A 156 -7.90 -14.46 8.92
N ALA A 157 -8.56 -15.63 8.89
CA ALA A 157 -8.74 -16.49 10.05
C ALA A 157 -7.49 -17.32 10.39
N SER A 158 -6.68 -17.65 9.38
CA SER A 158 -5.48 -18.48 9.53
C SER A 158 -4.32 -17.98 8.66
N GLU A 159 -3.13 -18.50 8.91
CA GLU A 159 -1.93 -18.19 8.12
C GLU A 159 -2.05 -18.73 6.69
N GLU A 160 -2.65 -19.91 6.53
CA GLU A 160 -2.89 -20.51 5.21
C GLU A 160 -3.78 -19.60 4.37
N GLN A 161 -4.88 -19.10 4.96
CA GLN A 161 -5.77 -18.15 4.30
C GLN A 161 -5.03 -16.85 3.95
N ALA A 162 -4.18 -16.33 4.85
CA ALA A 162 -3.38 -15.14 4.54
C ALA A 162 -2.39 -15.36 3.37
N VAL A 163 -1.75 -16.53 3.29
CA VAL A 163 -0.86 -16.87 2.16
C VAL A 163 -1.64 -17.03 0.85
N GLU A 164 -2.83 -17.62 0.89
CA GLU A 164 -3.74 -17.69 -0.26
C GLU A 164 -4.18 -16.29 -0.73
N GLU A 165 -4.51 -15.39 0.20
CA GLU A 165 -4.88 -14.01 -0.14
C GLU A 165 -3.72 -13.19 -0.69
N ILE A 166 -2.49 -13.41 -0.24
CA ILE A 166 -1.30 -12.83 -0.86
C ILE A 166 -1.15 -13.35 -2.30
N SER A 167 -1.34 -14.64 -2.53
CA SER A 167 -1.34 -15.22 -3.87
C SER A 167 -2.41 -14.58 -4.77
N GLY A 168 -3.64 -14.45 -4.27
CA GLY A 168 -4.74 -13.82 -5.01
C GLY A 168 -4.52 -12.32 -5.28
N ALA A 169 -3.87 -11.60 -4.37
CA ALA A 169 -3.45 -10.22 -4.61
C ALA A 169 -2.43 -10.13 -5.75
N LEU A 170 -1.45 -11.04 -5.81
CA LEU A 170 -0.50 -11.11 -6.92
C LEU A 170 -1.18 -11.48 -8.25
N ASP A 171 -2.17 -12.37 -8.23
CA ASP A 171 -2.97 -12.70 -9.43
C ASP A 171 -3.72 -11.47 -9.98
N LEU A 172 -4.30 -10.65 -9.08
CA LEU A 172 -4.93 -9.38 -9.47
C LEU A 172 -3.92 -8.41 -10.10
N ILE A 173 -2.73 -8.30 -9.51
CA ILE A 173 -1.66 -7.44 -10.02
C ILE A 173 -1.19 -7.89 -11.40
N GLU A 174 -0.97 -9.20 -11.59
CA GLU A 174 -0.56 -9.76 -12.88
C GLU A 174 -1.66 -9.58 -13.94
N TYR A 175 -2.94 -9.72 -13.56
CA TYR A 175 -4.08 -9.40 -14.43
C TYR A 175 -4.10 -7.93 -14.86
N VAL A 176 -4.00 -7.00 -13.92
CA VAL A 176 -3.95 -5.55 -14.20
C VAL A 176 -2.77 -5.24 -15.11
N ALA A 177 -1.58 -5.75 -14.80
CA ALA A 177 -0.38 -5.53 -15.60
C ALA A 177 -0.61 -6.01 -17.04
N GLY A 178 -1.24 -7.17 -17.23
CA GLY A 178 -1.63 -7.68 -18.55
C GLY A 178 -2.61 -6.77 -19.29
N VAL A 179 -3.62 -6.22 -18.60
CA VAL A 179 -4.55 -5.23 -19.17
C VAL A 179 -3.83 -3.98 -19.64
N PHE A 180 -2.79 -3.53 -18.93
CA PHE A 180 -1.96 -2.38 -19.31
C PHE A 180 -0.85 -2.73 -20.31
N GLY A 181 -0.76 -3.98 -20.75
CA GLY A 181 0.27 -4.44 -21.70
C GLY A 181 1.68 -4.51 -21.10
N LEU A 182 1.80 -4.58 -19.77
CA LEU A 182 3.06 -4.70 -19.05
C LEU A 182 3.45 -6.16 -18.88
N THR A 183 4.72 -6.49 -19.11
CA THR A 183 5.24 -7.85 -19.06
C THR A 183 6.21 -8.02 -17.89
N LYS A 184 6.01 -9.11 -17.13
CA LYS A 184 6.89 -9.50 -16.02
C LYS A 184 8.29 -9.83 -16.55
N GLY A 185 9.33 -9.33 -15.90
CA GLY A 185 10.73 -9.43 -16.33
C GLY A 185 11.19 -8.33 -17.30
N ASN A 186 10.28 -7.50 -17.82
CA ASN A 186 10.62 -6.34 -18.66
C ASN A 186 10.25 -5.02 -17.99
N GLU A 187 8.95 -4.71 -17.88
CA GLU A 187 8.49 -3.47 -17.25
C GLU A 187 8.40 -3.58 -15.74
N TYR A 188 8.11 -4.78 -15.22
CA TYR A 188 8.01 -5.03 -13.79
C TYR A 188 8.53 -6.40 -13.36
N ARG A 189 8.90 -6.54 -12.09
CA ARG A 189 9.28 -7.82 -11.47
C ARG A 189 8.94 -7.82 -10.00
N PHE A 190 9.01 -9.00 -9.38
CA PHE A 190 8.77 -9.15 -7.96
C PHE A 190 10.08 -9.24 -7.17
N ARG A 191 10.09 -8.61 -6.01
CA ARG A 191 11.18 -8.65 -5.04
C ARG A 191 10.63 -8.98 -3.67
N LEU A 192 11.17 -10.02 -3.03
CA LEU A 192 10.85 -10.37 -1.65
C LEU A 192 11.76 -9.57 -0.71
N SER A 193 11.18 -8.61 -0.01
CA SER A 193 11.89 -7.74 0.92
C SER A 193 11.78 -8.26 2.35
N LEU A 194 12.94 -8.44 2.98
CA LEU A 194 13.15 -9.07 4.28
C LEU A 194 13.53 -8.03 5.32
N GLY A 195 13.21 -8.30 6.58
CA GLY A 195 13.58 -7.43 7.71
C GLY A 195 15.03 -7.65 8.16
N ASP A 196 15.61 -6.67 8.83
CA ASP A 196 16.91 -6.80 9.50
C ASP A 196 16.74 -6.91 11.02
N ARG A 197 17.05 -8.08 11.58
CA ARG A 197 16.86 -8.38 13.01
C ARG A 197 17.85 -7.63 13.89
N ALA A 198 18.95 -7.14 13.32
CA ALA A 198 19.90 -6.29 14.03
C ALA A 198 19.37 -4.86 14.22
N ASN A 199 18.43 -4.41 13.39
CA ASN A 199 17.86 -3.08 13.46
C ASN A 199 16.55 -3.07 14.28
N SER A 200 16.70 -3.11 15.60
CA SER A 200 15.57 -3.10 16.53
C SER A 200 14.84 -1.76 16.64
N GLU A 201 15.40 -0.68 16.09
CA GLU A 201 14.74 0.62 16.03
C GLU A 201 13.69 0.65 14.91
N LYS A 202 14.04 0.10 13.74
CA LYS A 202 13.14 0.05 12.58
C LYS A 202 12.15 -1.11 12.66
N TYR A 203 12.58 -2.31 13.03
CA TYR A 203 11.74 -3.51 12.93
C TYR A 203 11.13 -3.92 14.27
N TYR A 204 9.85 -4.31 14.22
CA TYR A 204 9.16 -4.84 15.39
C TYR A 204 9.87 -6.07 15.93
N LYS A 205 10.17 -6.08 17.24
CA LYS A 205 10.97 -7.13 17.87
C LYS A 205 10.14 -8.40 18.08
N ASN A 206 10.15 -9.27 17.08
CA ASN A 206 9.59 -10.61 17.12
C ASN A 206 10.29 -11.51 16.08
N ASP A 207 11.51 -11.95 16.40
CA ASP A 207 12.37 -12.68 15.46
C ASP A 207 11.71 -13.97 14.93
N ALA A 208 10.94 -14.67 15.77
CA ALA A 208 10.19 -15.85 15.38
C ALA A 208 9.08 -15.55 14.35
N ALA A 209 8.33 -14.45 14.52
CA ALA A 209 7.33 -14.04 13.54
C ALA A 209 7.97 -13.59 12.22
N TRP A 210 9.13 -12.93 12.27
CA TRP A 210 9.92 -12.58 11.09
C TRP A 210 10.38 -13.80 10.32
N GLU A 211 11.05 -14.76 10.98
CA GLU A 211 11.50 -16.00 10.35
C GLU A 211 10.35 -16.77 9.71
N LYS A 212 9.23 -16.88 10.42
CA LYS A 212 8.05 -17.58 9.94
C LYS A 212 7.43 -16.89 8.72
N SER A 213 7.14 -15.59 8.81
CA SER A 213 6.50 -14.84 7.73
C SER A 213 7.38 -14.77 6.48
N GLU A 214 8.70 -14.58 6.63
CA GLU A 214 9.63 -14.61 5.51
C GLU A 214 9.70 -16.00 4.85
N SER A 215 9.66 -17.08 5.64
CA SER A 215 9.59 -18.44 5.07
C SER A 215 8.29 -18.64 4.28
N LEU A 216 7.15 -18.22 4.82
CA LEU A 216 5.85 -18.35 4.16
C LEU A 216 5.84 -17.63 2.80
N LEU A 217 6.34 -16.39 2.73
CA LEU A 217 6.40 -15.64 1.47
C LEU A 217 7.41 -16.24 0.50
N ARG A 218 8.57 -16.68 0.98
CA ARG A 218 9.58 -17.35 0.14
C ARG A 218 9.03 -18.63 -0.48
N ASP A 219 8.33 -19.45 0.30
CA ASP A 219 7.74 -20.69 -0.18
C ASP A 219 6.59 -20.43 -1.15
N LEU A 220 5.77 -19.40 -0.90
CA LEU A 220 4.75 -18.95 -1.85
C LEU A 220 5.38 -18.55 -3.19
N MET A 221 6.42 -17.71 -3.16
CA MET A 221 7.10 -17.24 -4.37
C MET A 221 7.72 -18.39 -5.15
N LYS A 222 8.35 -19.36 -4.48
CA LYS A 222 8.86 -20.59 -5.11
C LYS A 222 7.74 -21.42 -5.74
N ARG A 223 6.59 -21.57 -5.07
CA ARG A 223 5.43 -22.33 -5.60
C ARG A 223 4.80 -21.65 -6.83
N ARG A 224 4.68 -20.33 -6.82
CA ARG A 224 4.17 -19.56 -7.98
C ARG A 224 5.11 -19.63 -9.17
N GLY A 225 6.41 -19.85 -8.93
CA GLY A 225 7.42 -19.89 -9.97
C GLY A 225 7.75 -18.51 -10.53
N GLY A 226 8.74 -18.48 -11.42
CA GLY A 226 9.31 -17.24 -11.95
C GLY A 226 10.45 -16.69 -11.10
N GLU A 227 11.23 -15.80 -11.71
CA GLU A 227 12.38 -15.17 -11.06
C GLU A 227 11.91 -14.08 -10.07
N PHE A 228 12.47 -14.10 -8.88
CA PHE A 228 12.36 -13.03 -7.89
C PHE A 228 13.68 -12.88 -7.16
N GLU A 229 13.95 -11.69 -6.65
CA GLU A 229 15.13 -11.45 -5.81
C GLU A 229 14.73 -11.31 -4.35
N GLU A 230 15.64 -11.64 -3.44
CA GLU A 230 15.50 -11.31 -2.03
C GLU A 230 16.33 -10.07 -1.71
N ALA A 231 15.73 -9.11 -1.01
CA ALA A 231 16.42 -7.89 -0.58
C ALA A 231 16.34 -7.74 0.94
N LYS A 232 17.49 -7.63 1.59
CA LYS A 232 17.59 -7.43 3.04
C LYS A 232 17.39 -5.96 3.39
N ASP A 233 16.83 -5.72 4.57
CA ASP A 233 16.54 -4.39 5.12
C ASP A 233 15.57 -3.51 4.29
N GLU A 234 14.78 -4.14 3.43
CA GLU A 234 13.83 -3.45 2.55
C GLU A 234 12.37 -3.64 2.99
N ALA A 235 12.09 -4.45 4.02
CA ALA A 235 10.74 -4.73 4.51
C ALA A 235 10.08 -3.53 5.22
N ALA A 236 8.76 -3.64 5.47
CA ALA A 236 8.08 -2.73 6.38
C ALA A 236 8.44 -3.05 7.83
N PHE A 237 8.21 -2.14 8.78
CA PHE A 237 8.55 -2.42 10.19
C PHE A 237 7.75 -3.56 10.82
N TYR A 238 6.58 -3.88 10.27
CA TYR A 238 5.61 -4.84 10.80
C TYR A 238 5.59 -6.20 10.08
N GLY A 239 6.40 -6.38 9.03
CA GLY A 239 6.53 -7.67 8.36
C GLY A 239 7.12 -7.61 6.96
N PRO A 240 7.41 -8.79 6.36
CA PRO A 240 7.99 -8.89 5.04
C PRO A 240 6.96 -8.57 3.95
N LYS A 241 7.46 -8.23 2.78
CA LYS A 241 6.63 -7.81 1.66
C LYS A 241 7.18 -8.28 0.32
N ILE A 242 6.27 -8.46 -0.62
CA ILE A 242 6.55 -8.65 -2.03
C ILE A 242 6.38 -7.27 -2.67
N ASP A 243 7.50 -6.67 -3.03
CA ASP A 243 7.53 -5.40 -3.74
C ASP A 243 7.33 -5.63 -5.25
N ILE A 244 6.48 -4.81 -5.85
CA ILE A 244 6.31 -4.73 -7.29
C ILE A 244 7.29 -3.68 -7.78
N GLN A 245 8.43 -4.14 -8.26
CA GLN A 245 9.45 -3.27 -8.85
C GLN A 245 9.03 -2.90 -10.27
N MET A 246 9.06 -1.61 -10.61
CA MET A 246 8.74 -1.14 -11.96
C MET A 246 9.84 -0.24 -12.51
N LYS A 247 10.13 -0.42 -13.79
CA LYS A 247 11.15 0.34 -14.51
C LYS A 247 10.53 1.60 -15.11
N ASN A 248 11.10 2.76 -14.81
CA ASN A 248 10.70 4.01 -15.42
C ASN A 248 11.32 4.20 -16.82
N VAL A 249 10.94 5.27 -17.50
CA VAL A 249 11.38 5.57 -18.88
C VAL A 249 12.89 5.82 -19.02
N ASN A 250 13.59 6.11 -17.92
CA ASN A 250 15.05 6.27 -17.87
C ASN A 250 15.76 4.97 -17.50
N GLY A 251 15.00 3.89 -17.32
CA GLY A 251 15.50 2.57 -16.97
C GLY A 251 15.81 2.37 -15.49
N LYS A 252 15.56 3.36 -14.64
CA LYS A 252 15.67 3.21 -13.18
C LYS A 252 14.48 2.41 -12.66
N GLU A 253 14.76 1.48 -11.78
CA GLU A 253 13.76 0.66 -11.12
C GLU A 253 13.43 1.26 -9.74
N ASP A 254 12.14 1.33 -9.42
CA ASP A 254 11.64 1.78 -8.13
C ASP A 254 10.49 0.87 -7.68
N THR A 255 10.35 0.65 -6.37
CA THR A 255 9.19 -0.08 -5.80
C THR A 255 7.93 0.74 -6.08
N ALA A 256 7.02 0.24 -6.93
CA ALA A 256 5.77 0.91 -7.27
C ALA A 256 4.76 0.82 -6.12
N PHE A 257 4.52 -0.40 -5.68
CA PHE A 257 3.62 -0.75 -4.58
C PHE A 257 3.90 -2.19 -4.12
N THR A 258 3.15 -2.69 -3.14
CA THR A 258 3.55 -3.90 -2.39
C THR A 258 2.36 -4.76 -1.97
N VAL A 259 2.63 -6.04 -1.73
CA VAL A 259 1.78 -6.98 -1.00
C VAL A 259 2.53 -7.44 0.25
N GLN A 260 1.95 -7.35 1.43
CA GLN A 260 2.67 -7.44 2.69
C GLN A 260 1.93 -8.35 3.67
N TYR A 261 2.68 -9.17 4.38
CA TYR A 261 2.15 -9.97 5.50
C TYR A 261 2.41 -9.23 6.80
N ASP A 262 1.36 -8.91 7.55
CA ASP A 262 1.46 -8.15 8.80
C ASP A 262 1.17 -9.02 10.02
N PHE A 263 2.20 -9.17 10.85
CA PHE A 263 2.10 -9.87 12.13
C PHE A 263 2.11 -8.92 13.34
N CYS A 264 2.12 -7.61 13.14
CA CYS A 264 2.18 -6.61 14.21
C CYS A 264 0.81 -5.98 14.48
N MET A 265 0.13 -5.45 13.46
CA MET A 265 -1.12 -4.70 13.69
C MET A 265 -2.25 -5.52 14.29
N PRO A 266 -2.41 -6.83 13.99
CA PRO A 266 -3.44 -7.62 14.65
C PRO A 266 -3.32 -7.61 16.17
N ASP A 267 -2.09 -7.58 16.72
CA ASP A 267 -1.89 -7.49 18.18
C ASP A 267 -2.11 -6.05 18.69
N ARG A 268 -1.60 -5.04 17.97
CA ARG A 268 -1.76 -3.62 18.38
C ARG A 268 -3.21 -3.16 18.43
N PHE A 269 -4.06 -3.71 17.56
CA PHE A 269 -5.49 -3.40 17.51
C PHE A 269 -6.38 -4.43 18.20
N ASP A 270 -5.80 -5.53 18.72
CA ASP A 270 -6.54 -6.68 19.25
C ASP A 270 -7.59 -7.22 18.24
N LEU A 271 -7.16 -7.39 16.97
CA LEU A 271 -8.02 -7.89 15.90
C LEU A 271 -8.34 -9.36 16.16
N ARG A 272 -9.59 -9.61 16.59
CA ARG A 272 -10.09 -10.97 16.88
C ARG A 272 -11.37 -11.28 16.13
N TYR A 273 -11.57 -12.56 15.86
CA TYR A 273 -12.81 -13.14 15.36
C TYR A 273 -13.27 -14.29 16.25
N VAL A 274 -14.56 -14.65 16.15
CA VAL A 274 -15.15 -15.81 16.82
C VAL A 274 -14.94 -17.04 15.96
N ALA A 275 -14.13 -17.98 16.45
CA ALA A 275 -13.82 -19.24 15.80
C ALA A 275 -15.00 -20.23 15.88
N GLU A 276 -14.88 -21.35 15.17
CA GLU A 276 -15.90 -22.40 15.13
C GLU A 276 -16.22 -23.00 16.51
N ASP A 277 -15.22 -23.06 17.39
CA ASP A 277 -15.34 -23.50 18.79
C ASP A 277 -15.95 -22.43 19.73
N GLY A 278 -16.34 -21.27 19.19
CA GLY A 278 -16.87 -20.14 19.94
C GLY A 278 -15.82 -19.29 20.66
N THR A 279 -14.54 -19.66 20.60
CA THR A 279 -13.45 -18.88 21.21
C THR A 279 -13.07 -17.68 20.36
N LYS A 280 -12.54 -16.63 20.98
CA LYS A 280 -11.99 -15.48 20.26
C LYS A 280 -10.55 -15.76 19.86
N LYS A 281 -10.28 -15.86 18.56
CA LYS A 281 -8.94 -16.06 18.00
C LYS A 281 -8.42 -14.79 17.34
N ARG A 282 -7.11 -14.59 17.40
CA ARG A 282 -6.41 -13.50 16.73
C ARG A 282 -6.48 -13.68 15.21
N ALA A 283 -6.73 -12.60 14.48
CA ALA A 283 -6.72 -12.60 13.03
C ALA A 283 -5.30 -12.43 12.45
N PHE A 284 -5.18 -12.61 11.13
CA PHE A 284 -4.00 -12.30 10.33
C PHE A 284 -4.34 -11.19 9.34
N VAL A 285 -3.37 -10.37 8.97
CA VAL A 285 -3.60 -9.24 8.06
C VAL A 285 -2.66 -9.31 6.87
N VAL A 286 -3.23 -9.09 5.69
CA VAL A 286 -2.51 -8.85 4.44
C VAL A 286 -2.79 -7.44 3.98
N HIS A 287 -1.74 -6.67 3.73
CA HIS A 287 -1.84 -5.37 3.06
C HIS A 287 -1.55 -5.57 1.59
N ARG A 288 -2.30 -4.93 0.71
CA ARG A 288 -1.99 -4.95 -0.71
C ARG A 288 -2.39 -3.66 -1.38
N SER A 289 -1.66 -3.30 -2.43
CA SER A 289 -2.20 -2.43 -3.47
C SER A 289 -2.25 -3.17 -4.80
N SER A 290 -3.30 -2.94 -5.59
CA SER A 290 -3.56 -3.66 -6.83
C SER A 290 -2.92 -2.99 -8.04
N ILE A 291 -3.15 -1.68 -8.21
CA ILE A 291 -2.57 -0.88 -9.30
C ILE A 291 -1.59 0.18 -8.81
N GLY A 292 -1.35 0.25 -7.51
CA GLY A 292 -0.55 1.30 -6.89
C GLY A 292 -1.34 2.59 -6.69
N ALA A 293 -0.59 3.69 -6.62
CA ALA A 293 -1.16 5.03 -6.55
C ALA A 293 -1.61 5.45 -7.94
N ILE A 294 -2.83 5.98 -8.09
CA ILE A 294 -3.38 6.37 -9.40
C ILE A 294 -2.50 7.45 -10.09
N GLU A 295 -1.85 8.29 -9.29
CA GLU A 295 -0.93 9.31 -9.78
C GLU A 295 0.34 8.70 -10.41
N ARG A 296 0.85 7.58 -9.89
CA ARG A 296 2.16 7.04 -10.23
C ARG A 296 2.11 6.04 -11.37
#